data_AF-A0AA85IU34-F1
#
_entry.id   AF-A0AA85IU34-F1
#
_cell.length_a   1.000
_cell.length_b   1.000
_cell.length_c   1.000
_cell.angle_alpha   90.00
_cell.angle_beta   90.00
_cell.angle_gamma   90.00
#
_symmetry.space_group_name_H-M   'P 1'
#
loop_
_entity.id
_entity.type
_entity.pdbx_description
1 polymer ?
#
loop_
_entity_poly.entity_id
_entity_poly.type
_entity_poly.pdbx_seq_one_letter_code
_entity_poly.pdbx_strand_id
1 'polypeptide(L)' 'MHAHTLYSAVRPFGVSVLLGSYEGDGPHLYVIEPSGLSFAYFGCAIGKAKQNATTEIEKLKINDLSPEELIKEAAKM' A
#
# COMPACT_ATOMS: atom_id res chain seq x y z
N MET A 1 0.72 14.26 -6.38
CA MET A 1 0.90 14.65 -4.95
C MET A 1 2.01 15.67 -4.76
N HIS A 2 3.25 15.39 -5.16
CA HIS A 2 4.41 16.25 -4.87
C HIS A 2 4.27 17.73 -5.28
N ALA A 3 3.65 18.03 -6.44
CA ALA A 3 3.42 19.42 -6.82
C ALA A 3 2.60 20.22 -5.77
N HIS A 4 1.66 19.57 -5.09
CA HIS A 4 0.81 20.20 -4.06
C HIS A 4 1.53 20.34 -2.71
N THR A 5 2.73 19.79 -2.56
CA THR A 5 3.61 20.05 -1.40
C THR A 5 4.65 21.13 -1.69
N LEU A 6 4.87 21.49 -2.96
CA LEU A 6 5.85 22.51 -3.38
C LEU A 6 5.25 23.91 -3.54
N TYR A 7 4.01 24.01 -4.00
CA TYR A 7 3.36 25.31 -4.22
C TYR A 7 2.55 25.75 -3.01
N SER A 8 2.99 26.83 -2.34
CA SER A 8 2.38 27.40 -1.12
C SER A 8 0.91 27.89 -1.30
N ALA A 9 0.45 28.02 -2.55
CA ALA A 9 -0.91 28.45 -2.86
C ALA A 9 -1.98 27.36 -2.65
N VAL A 10 -1.58 26.09 -2.47
CA VAL A 10 -2.50 24.96 -2.34
C VAL A 10 -2.15 24.10 -1.13
N ARG A 11 -3.17 23.51 -0.50
CA ARG A 11 -2.94 22.56 0.59
C ARG A 11 -2.48 21.20 0.03
N PRO A 12 -1.53 20.53 0.69
CA PRO A 12 -1.19 19.15 0.38
C PRO A 12 -2.39 18.20 0.46
N PHE A 13 -2.35 17.13 -0.32
CA PHE A 13 -3.33 16.05 -0.21
C PHE A 13 -3.09 15.26 1.08
N GLY A 14 -4.03 15.32 2.01
CA GLY A 14 -3.97 14.59 3.29
C GLY A 14 -4.38 13.12 3.20
N VAL A 15 -4.10 12.47 2.07
CA VAL A 15 -4.49 11.07 1.83
C VAL A 15 -3.26 10.26 1.41
N SER A 16 -3.20 9.00 1.85
CA SER A 16 -2.28 8.00 1.30
C SER A 16 -3.08 7.06 0.41
N VAL A 17 -2.49 6.60 -0.68
CA VAL A 17 -3.16 5.71 -1.64
C VAL A 17 -2.41 4.39 -1.72
N LEU A 18 -3.17 3.28 -1.66
CA LEU A 18 -2.71 1.97 -2.10
C LEU A 18 -3.13 1.78 -3.56
N LEU A 19 -2.15 1.56 -4.43
CA LEU A 19 -2.35 1.34 -5.85
C LEU A 19 -1.94 -0.08 -6.19
N GLY A 20 -2.91 -0.92 -6.55
CA GLY A 20 -2.66 -2.23 -7.14
C GLY A 20 -2.73 -2.14 -8.67
N SER A 21 -1.74 -2.70 -9.36
CA SER A 21 -1.78 -2.91 -10.80
C SER A 21 -1.48 -4.37 -11.15
N TYR A 22 -1.91 -4.79 -12.32
CA TYR A 22 -1.62 -6.11 -12.87
C TYR A 22 -1.14 -5.92 -14.30
N GLU A 23 0.13 -6.19 -14.54
CA GLU A 23 0.80 -6.03 -15.82
C GLU A 23 1.36 -7.37 -16.31
N GLY A 24 1.96 -7.40 -17.51
CA GLY A 24 2.43 -8.63 -18.13
C GLY A 24 3.54 -9.36 -17.35
N ASP A 25 4.22 -8.65 -16.46
CA ASP A 25 5.25 -9.17 -15.55
C ASP A 25 4.71 -9.59 -14.17
N GLY A 26 3.42 -9.34 -13.88
CA GLY A 26 2.74 -9.80 -12.68
C GLY A 26 1.97 -8.72 -11.90
N PRO A 27 1.54 -9.03 -10.66
CA PRO A 27 0.87 -8.09 -9.78
C PRO A 27 1.88 -7.14 -9.12
N HIS A 28 1.53 -5.85 -9.06
CA HIS A 28 2.32 -4.83 -8.36
C HIS A 28 1.46 -4.09 -7.35
N LEU A 29 2.06 -3.71 -6.22
CA LEU A 29 1.43 -2.92 -5.18
C LEU A 29 2.33 -1.74 -4.80
N TYR A 30 1.77 -0.54 -4.90
CA TYR A 30 2.45 0.72 -4.60
C TYR A 30 1.73 1.47 -3.49
N VAL A 31 2.51 2.03 -2.56
CA VAL A 31 2.02 3.04 -1.61
C VAL A 31 2.44 4.40 -2.11
N ILE A 32 1.48 5.32 -2.22
CA ILE A 32 1.74 6.72 -2.54
C ILE A 32 1.42 7.54 -1.28
N GLU A 33 2.43 8.23 -0.76
CA GLU A 33 2.31 9.05 0.45
C GLU A 33 1.99 10.52 0.12
N PRO A 34 1.35 11.26 1.06
CA PRO A 34 1.08 12.71 0.95
C PRO A 34 2.28 13.56 0.53
N SER A 35 3.49 13.14 0.91
CA SER A 35 4.78 13.77 0.57
C SER A 35 5.09 13.73 -0.94
N GLY A 36 4.40 12.87 -1.69
CA GLY A 36 4.68 12.57 -3.09
C GLY A 36 5.69 11.45 -3.30
N LEU A 37 6.16 10.80 -2.22
CA LEU A 37 6.97 9.59 -2.32
C LEU A 37 6.09 8.38 -2.68
N SER A 38 6.64 7.49 -3.50
CA SER A 38 6.01 6.23 -3.90
C SER A 38 6.96 5.06 -3.70
N PHE A 39 6.46 3.99 -3.10
CA PHE A 39 7.23 2.78 -2.79
C PHE A 39 6.49 1.53 -3.26
N ALA A 40 7.23 0.56 -3.81
CA ALA A 40 6.70 -0.75 -4.18
C ALA A 40 6.81 -1.72 -2.99
N TYR A 41 5.77 -2.51 -2.74
CA TYR A 41 5.72 -3.49 -1.67
C TYR A 41 5.09 -4.80 -2.15
N PHE A 42 5.47 -5.92 -1.52
CA PHE A 42 4.75 -7.19 -1.69
C PHE A 42 3.52 -7.28 -0.79
N GLY A 43 3.53 -6.57 0.34
CA GLY A 43 2.40 -6.42 1.25
C GLY A 43 2.59 -5.18 2.10
N CYS A 44 1.54 -4.38 2.23
CA CYS A 44 1.58 -3.15 3.03
C CYS A 44 0.19 -2.77 3.55
N ALA A 45 0.16 -2.13 4.71
CA ALA A 45 -1.04 -1.54 5.28
C ALA A 45 -0.90 -0.01 5.37
N ILE A 46 -2.03 0.70 5.25
CA ILE A 46 -2.12 2.16 5.49
C ILE A 46 -3.29 2.46 6.44
N GLY A 47 -3.27 3.62 7.08
CA GLY A 47 -4.37 4.09 7.93
C GLY A 47 -4.22 3.73 9.42
N LYS A 48 -5.35 3.66 10.12
CA LYS A 48 -5.40 3.41 11.58
C LYS A 48 -4.93 1.99 11.88
N ALA A 49 -4.07 1.85 12.88
CA ALA A 49 -3.47 0.56 13.29
C ALA A 49 -2.57 -0.10 12.22
N LYS A 50 -2.02 0.67 11.28
CA LYS A 50 -1.04 0.21 10.28
C LYS A 50 0.05 -0.69 10.88
N GLN A 51 0.63 -0.33 12.03
CA GLN A 51 1.72 -1.09 12.62
C GLN A 51 1.33 -2.54 12.93
N ASN A 52 0.12 -2.75 13.46
CA ASN A 52 -0.39 -4.07 13.80
C ASN A 52 -0.68 -4.88 12.53
N ALA A 53 -1.35 -4.27 11.55
CA ALA A 53 -1.64 -4.92 10.27
C ALA A 53 -0.35 -5.29 9.52
N THR A 54 0.66 -4.40 9.47
CA THR A 54 1.97 -4.70 8.87
C THR A 54 2.63 -5.90 9.57
N THR A 55 2.53 -5.99 10.89
CA THR A 55 3.12 -7.10 11.66
C THR A 55 2.46 -8.44 11.30
N GLU A 56 1.15 -8.47 11.05
CA GLU A 56 0.48 -9.69 10.57
C GLU A 56 0.84 -10.01 9.12
N ILE A 57 0.93 -9.00 8.24
CA ILE A 57 1.34 -9.16 6.84
C ILE A 57 2.76 -9.73 6.75
N GLU A 58 3.70 -9.27 7.57
CA GLU A 58 5.09 -9.74 7.59
C GLU A 58 5.24 -11.21 8.01
N LYS A 59 4.27 -11.78 8.74
CA LYS A 59 4.26 -13.20 9.09
C LYS A 59 3.85 -14.10 7.93
N LEU A 60 3.15 -13.56 6.92
CA LEU A 60 2.63 -14.32 5.80
C LEU A 60 3.70 -14.50 4.72
N LYS A 61 3.77 -15.72 4.17
CA LYS A 61 4.59 -16.00 2.99
C LYS A 61 3.78 -15.72 1.73
N ILE A 62 3.74 -14.46 1.33
CA ILE A 62 2.88 -13.96 0.24
C ILE A 62 3.10 -14.71 -1.08
N ASN A 63 4.34 -15.16 -1.35
CA ASN A 63 4.69 -15.89 -2.59
C ASN A 63 4.21 -17.35 -2.61
N ASP A 64 3.92 -17.93 -1.44
CA ASP A 64 3.57 -19.35 -1.32
C ASP A 64 2.04 -19.56 -1.23
N LEU A 65 1.26 -18.48 -1.11
CA LEU A 65 -0.17 -18.51 -0.88
C LEU A 65 -0.95 -18.36 -2.20
N SER A 66 -2.08 -19.06 -2.29
CA SER A 66 -3.01 -18.86 -3.40
C SER A 66 -3.74 -17.50 -3.27
N PRO A 67 -4.24 -16.92 -4.38
CA PRO A 67 -4.98 -15.66 -4.34
C PRO A 67 -6.20 -15.69 -3.40
N GLU A 68 -6.87 -16.84 -3.31
CA GLU A 68 -8.04 -17.04 -2.45
C GLU A 68 -7.67 -17.02 -0.96
N GLU A 69 -6.51 -17.57 -0.61
CA GLU A 69 -5.97 -17.52 0.75
C GLU A 69 -5.50 -16.11 1.10
N LEU A 70 -4.85 -15.41 0.16
CA LEU A 70 -4.45 -14.01 0.36
C LEU A 70 -5.65 -13.11 0.65
N ILE A 71 -6.77 -13.29 -0.06
CA ILE A 71 -8.01 -12.54 0.21
C ILE A 71 -8.56 -12.87 1.61
N LYS A 72 -8.55 -14.14 2.01
CA LYS A 72 -9.02 -14.55 3.34
C LYS A 72 -8.16 -13.99 4.45
N GLU A 73 -6.85 -13.98 4.28
CA GLU A 73 -5.94 -13.39 5.27
C GLU A 73 -6.09 -11.86 5.30
N ALA A 74 -6.20 -11.19 4.16
CA ALA A 74 -6.47 -9.75 4.10
C ALA A 74 -7.78 -9.36 4.81
N ALA A 75 -8.82 -10.19 4.71
CA ALA A 75 -10.11 -9.94 5.34
C ALA A 75 -10.13 -10.16 6.87
N LYS A 76 -9.13 -10.86 7.43
CA LYS A 76 -9.00 -11.09 8.88
C LYS A 76 -8.32 -9.94 9.62
N MET A 77 -7.64 -9.05 8.90
CA MET A 77 -6.83 -7.96 9.44
C MET A 77 -7.62 -6.68 9.72
#